data_AF-A0A4S2TCK6-F1
#
_entry.id   AF-A0A4S2TCK6-F1
#
_cell.length_a   1.000
_cell.length_b   1.000
_cell.length_c   1.000
_cell.angle_alpha   90.00
_cell.angle_beta   90.00
_cell.angle_gamma   90.00
#
_symmetry.space_group_name_H-M   'P 1'
#
loop_
_entity.id
_entity.type
_entity.pdbx_description
1 polymer ?
#
loop_
_entity_poly.entity_id
_entity_poly.type
_entity_poly.pdbx_seq_one_letter_code
_entity_poly.pdbx_strand_id
1 'polypeptide(L)'
;MTNPGIAARIAAAADHAVERDCPRCGAPILTAWAGRTAALHVTADAEPIDLASEIQARLEGRLTWRLLVSTLGVRRIVWREPLSVPPPRASRAS
;
A
#
# COMPACT_ATOMS: atom_id res chain seq x y z
N MET A 1 21.63 -6.34 15.40
CA MET A 1 22.25 -7.04 14.25
C MET A 1 21.23 -7.96 13.63
N THR A 2 20.78 -7.68 12.40
CA THR A 2 19.77 -8.51 11.71
C THR A 2 20.46 -9.73 11.10
N ASN A 3 19.91 -10.93 11.34
CA ASN A 3 20.45 -12.16 10.75
C ASN A 3 20.35 -12.10 9.20
N PRO A 4 21.45 -12.37 8.46
CA PRO A 4 21.48 -12.26 7.00
C PRO A 4 20.47 -13.19 6.30
N GLY A 5 20.18 -14.36 6.86
CA GLY A 5 19.16 -15.27 6.34
C GLY A 5 17.73 -14.73 6.49
N ILE A 6 17.47 -13.94 7.54
CA ILE A 6 16.17 -13.26 7.73
C ILE A 6 16.04 -12.12 6.72
N ALA A 7 17.09 -11.33 6.52
CA ALA A 7 17.10 -10.25 5.54
C ALA A 7 16.85 -10.76 4.10
N ALA A 8 17.46 -11.88 3.72
CA ALA A 8 17.25 -12.50 2.41
C ALA A 8 15.79 -12.97 2.21
N ARG A 9 15.19 -13.60 3.22
CA ARG A 9 13.78 -14.04 3.15
C ARG A 9 12.80 -12.86 3.12
N ILE A 10 13.12 -11.78 3.83
CA ILE A 10 12.39 -10.52 3.74
C ILE A 10 12.50 -9.98 2.31
N ALA A 11 13.70 -9.90 1.72
CA ALA A 11 13.88 -9.40 0.36
C ALA A 11 13.16 -10.25 -0.71
N ALA A 12 13.05 -11.57 -0.49
CA ALA A 12 12.36 -12.48 -1.40
C ALA A 12 10.82 -12.47 -1.27
N ALA A 13 10.26 -11.77 -0.27
CA ALA A 13 8.82 -11.74 -0.07
C ALA A 13 8.14 -10.88 -1.14
N ALA A 14 7.25 -11.51 -1.92
CA ALA A 14 6.60 -10.90 -3.07
C ALA A 14 5.67 -9.72 -2.72
N ASP A 15 5.27 -9.58 -1.46
CA ASP A 15 4.42 -8.50 -0.96
C ASP A 15 5.19 -7.23 -0.57
N HIS A 16 6.52 -7.26 -0.61
CA HIS A 16 7.33 -6.08 -0.34
C HIS A 16 7.40 -5.17 -1.57
N ALA A 17 7.27 -3.87 -1.30
CA ALA A 17 7.40 -2.86 -2.33
C ALA A 17 8.87 -2.71 -2.74
N VAL A 18 9.10 -2.83 -4.04
CA VAL A 18 10.41 -2.65 -4.67
C VAL A 18 10.41 -1.33 -5.43
N GLU A 19 11.43 -0.50 -5.18
CA GLU A 19 11.67 0.71 -5.98
C GLU A 19 12.21 0.32 -7.36
N ARG A 20 11.66 0.95 -8.40
CA ARG A 20 12.06 0.82 -9.79
C ARG A 20 11.93 2.17 -10.47
N ASP A 21 12.55 2.30 -11.64
CA ASP A 21 12.30 3.42 -12.53
C ASP A 21 11.19 3.04 -13.52
N CYS A 22 10.26 3.97 -13.76
CA CYS A 22 9.20 3.80 -14.73
C CYS A 22 9.82 3.61 -16.13
N PRO A 23 9.50 2.53 -16.87
CA PRO A 23 10.13 2.25 -18.16
C PRO A 23 9.78 3.29 -19.25
N ARG A 24 8.76 4.13 -19.02
CA ARG A 24 8.31 5.15 -19.97
C ARG A 24 8.98 6.51 -19.76
N CYS A 25 9.14 6.94 -18.51
CA CYS A 25 9.57 8.31 -18.19
C CYS A 25 10.74 8.38 -17.20
N GLY A 26 11.20 7.25 -16.65
CA GLY A 26 12.27 7.21 -15.66
C GLY A 26 11.88 7.70 -14.26
N ALA A 27 10.62 8.06 -14.02
CA ALA A 27 10.17 8.48 -12.70
C ALA A 27 10.22 7.32 -11.69
N PRO A 28 10.53 7.58 -10.41
CA PRO A 28 10.57 6.54 -9.38
C PRO A 28 9.17 5.98 -9.10
N ILE A 29 9.06 4.65 -9.13
CA ILE A 29 7.83 3.91 -8.87
C ILE A 29 8.06 2.81 -7.83
N LEU A 30 6.97 2.38 -7.20
CA LEU A 30 6.92 1.22 -6.32
C LEU A 30 6.09 0.11 -6.97
N THR A 31 6.65 -1.10 -6.99
CA THR A 31 5.95 -2.30 -7.46
C THR A 31 5.83 -3.35 -6.36
N ALA A 32 4.65 -3.96 -6.19
CA ALA A 32 4.43 -5.03 -5.21
C ALA A 32 3.25 -5.93 -5.59
N TRP A 33 3.21 -7.15 -5.08
CA TRP A 33 1.98 -7.94 -5.03
C TRP A 33 1.16 -7.57 -3.79
N ALA A 34 0.04 -6.88 -3.97
CA ALA A 34 -0.80 -6.42 -2.88
C ALA A 34 -1.93 -7.43 -2.59
N GLY A 35 -1.89 -8.06 -1.42
CA GLY A 35 -2.86 -9.07 -0.96
C GLY A 35 -2.20 -10.42 -0.62
N ARG A 36 -2.95 -11.33 0.02
CA ARG A 36 -2.42 -12.66 0.43
C ARG A 36 -2.86 -13.81 -0.48
N THR A 37 -4.13 -13.85 -0.88
CA THR A 37 -4.72 -15.02 -1.58
C THR A 37 -5.16 -14.70 -3.01
N ALA A 38 -5.39 -13.43 -3.34
CA ALA A 38 -5.71 -12.92 -4.67
C ALA A 38 -4.96 -11.60 -4.88
N ALA A 39 -3.63 -11.69 -4.92
CA ALA A 39 -2.78 -10.50 -4.92
C ALA A 39 -2.84 -9.78 -6.29
N LEU A 40 -2.99 -8.46 -6.25
CA LEU A 40 -2.88 -7.62 -7.44
C LEU A 40 -1.44 -7.16 -7.59
N HIS A 41 -0.89 -7.24 -8.81
CA HIS A 41 0.38 -6.59 -9.09
C HIS A 41 0.15 -5.09 -9.24
N VAL A 42 0.61 -4.32 -8.25
CA VAL A 42 0.41 -2.87 -8.17
C VAL A 42 1.67 -2.17 -8.61
N THR A 43 1.51 -1.16 -9.46
CA THR A 43 2.52 -0.13 -9.74
C THR A 43 1.96 1.20 -9.25
N ALA A 44 2.70 1.88 -8.39
CA ALA A 44 2.32 3.17 -7.82
C ALA A 44 3.48 4.15 -7.89
N ASP A 45 3.18 5.44 -7.92
CA ASP A 45 4.20 6.48 -7.76
C ASP A 45 4.88 6.34 -6.39
N ALA A 46 6.18 6.61 -6.33
CA ALA A 46 6.95 6.45 -5.09
C ALA A 46 6.55 7.48 -4.02
N GLU A 47 6.16 8.68 -4.44
CA GLU A 47 5.73 9.74 -3.55
C GLU A 47 4.23 9.61 -3.25
N PRO A 48 3.82 9.58 -1.97
CA PRO A 48 2.41 9.61 -1.60
C PRO A 48 1.73 10.89 -2.11
N ILE A 49 0.54 10.75 -2.69
CA ILE A 49 -0.31 11.89 -3.03
C ILE A 49 -0.91 12.53 -1.78
N ASP A 50 -1.21 13.82 -1.86
CA ASP A 50 -1.91 14.53 -0.79
C ASP A 50 -3.39 14.09 -0.66
N LEU A 51 -4.02 14.52 0.45
CA LEU A 51 -5.40 14.15 0.75
C LEU A 51 -6.40 14.65 -0.31
N ALA A 52 -6.20 15.85 -0.86
CA ALA A 52 -7.11 16.42 -1.85
C ALA A 52 -7.08 15.62 -3.16
N SER A 53 -5.87 15.26 -3.60
CA SER A 53 -5.62 14.42 -4.77
C SER A 53 -6.16 13.01 -4.56
N GLU A 54 -6.02 12.46 -3.36
CA GLU A 54 -6.61 11.16 -3.00
C GLU A 54 -8.13 11.18 -3.12
N ILE A 55 -8.78 12.20 -2.55
CA ILE A 55 -10.25 12.37 -2.62
C ILE A 55 -10.69 12.48 -4.08
N GLN A 56 -10.03 13.31 -4.88
CA GLN A 56 -10.35 13.49 -6.28
C GLN A 56 -10.22 12.17 -7.07
N ALA A 57 -9.13 11.43 -6.89
CA ALA A 57 -8.94 10.13 -7.54
C ALA A 57 -10.06 9.14 -7.20
N ARG A 58 -10.51 9.11 -5.94
CA ARG A 58 -11.62 8.25 -5.51
C ARG A 58 -12.95 8.68 -6.11
N LEU A 59 -13.21 9.99 -6.21
CA LEU A 59 -14.41 10.52 -6.87
C LEU A 59 -14.46 10.18 -8.37
N GLU A 60 -13.30 10.06 -9.02
CA GLU A 60 -13.15 9.57 -10.40
C GLU A 60 -13.28 8.04 -10.53
N GLY A 61 -13.56 7.32 -9.44
CA GLY A 61 -13.67 5.86 -9.45
C GLY A 61 -12.31 5.13 -9.51
N ARG A 62 -11.20 5.83 -9.25
CA ARG A 62 -9.86 5.21 -9.20
C ARG A 62 -9.62 4.54 -7.85
N LEU A 63 -8.90 3.42 -7.90
CA LEU A 63 -8.40 2.77 -6.70
C LEU A 63 -7.22 3.56 -6.13
N THR A 64 -7.20 3.71 -4.81
CA THR A 64 -6.10 4.31 -4.06
C THR A 64 -5.48 3.27 -3.13
N TRP A 65 -4.16 3.34 -2.98
CA TRP A 65 -3.38 2.41 -2.18
C TRP A 65 -2.72 3.13 -1.02
N ARG A 66 -2.40 2.40 0.05
CA ARG A 66 -1.61 2.92 1.17
C ARG A 66 -0.25 2.26 1.19
N LEU A 67 0.80 3.05 1.41
CA LEU A 67 2.13 2.56 1.70
C LEU A 67 2.29 2.43 3.22
N LEU A 68 2.54 1.22 3.70
CA LEU A 68 2.93 0.96 5.08
C LEU A 68 4.44 0.82 5.15
N VAL A 69 5.07 1.55 6.07
CA VAL A 69 6.51 1.43 6.35
C VAL A 69 6.66 0.89 7.76
N SER A 70 7.29 -0.27 7.91
CA SER A 70 7.58 -0.85 9.22
C SER A 70 8.75 -0.13 9.89
N THR A 71 8.93 -0.36 11.20
CA THR A 71 10.10 0.13 11.96
C THR A 71 11.42 -0.39 11.42
N LEU A 72 11.41 -1.49 10.65
CA LEU A 72 12.58 -2.07 9.98
C LEU A 72 12.79 -1.53 8.55
N GLY A 73 12.00 -0.53 8.14
CA GLY A 73 12.06 0.05 6.79
C GLY A 73 11.41 -0.79 5.71
N VAL A 74 10.74 -1.91 6.06
CA VAL A 74 10.02 -2.74 5.09
C VAL A 74 8.78 -2.00 4.62
N ARG A 75 8.66 -1.85 3.30
CA ARG A 75 7.54 -1.16 2.65
C ARG A 75 6.54 -2.18 2.10
N ARG A 76 5.25 -1.96 2.33
CA ARG A 76 4.16 -2.77 1.78
C ARG A 76 3.07 -1.90 1.18
N ILE A 77 2.59 -2.27 0.01
CA ILE A 77 1.43 -1.64 -0.63
C ILE A 77 0.19 -2.42 -0.18
N VAL A 78 -0.74 -1.73 0.47
CA VAL A 78 -2.00 -2.33 0.95
C VAL A 78 -3.19 -1.60 0.37
N TRP A 79 -4.26 -2.37 0.12
CA TRP A 79 -5.53 -1.82 -0.31
C TRP A 79 -6.02 -0.81 0.73
N ARG A 80 -6.43 0.37 0.28
CA ARG A 80 -7.07 1.34 1.16
C ARG A 80 -8.56 1.02 1.23
N GLU A 81 -8.95 0.31 2.29
CA GLU A 81 -10.35 -0.04 2.53
C GLU A 81 -11.20 1.23 2.42
N PRO A 82 -12.42 1.14 1.84
CA PRO A 82 -13.38 2.23 2.00
C PRO A 82 -13.48 2.53 3.49
N LEU A 83 -13.51 3.82 3.86
CA LEU A 83 -13.87 4.23 5.22
C LEU A 83 -15.15 3.48 5.60
N SER A 84 -15.01 2.45 6.43
CA SER A 84 -16.16 1.76 6.98
C SER A 84 -16.84 2.77 7.88
N VAL A 85 -18.03 3.22 7.50
CA VAL A 85 -18.89 3.95 8.43
C VAL A 85 -19.14 2.97 9.57
N PRO A 86 -18.65 3.23 10.80
CA PRO A 86 -18.98 2.35 11.90
C PRO A 86 -20.50 2.35 12.04
N PRO A 87 -21.14 1.18 12.24
CA PRO A 87 -22.58 1.14 12.43
C PRO A 87 -22.95 2.10 13.57
N PRO A 88 -24.10 2.81 13.48
CA PRO A 88 -24.54 3.69 14.55
C PRO A 88 -24.54 2.89 15.85
N ARG A 89 -23.88 3.43 16.89
CA ARG A 89 -23.88 2.78 18.20
C ARG A 89 -25.35 2.66 18.64
N ALA A 90 -25.85 1.44 18.71
CA ALA A 90 -27.17 1.21 19.27
C ALA A 90 -27.14 1.72 20.72
N SER A 91 -27.87 2.81 20.98
CA SER A 91 -28.13 3.29 22.32
C SER A 91 -28.80 2.15 23.07
N ARG A 92 -28.13 1.58 24.09
CA ARG A 92 -28.81 0.72 25.04
C ARG A 92 -29.85 1.58 25.73
N ALA A 93 -31.13 1.32 25.46
CA ALA A 93 -32.22 1.80 26.29
C ALA A 93 -32.02 1.17 27.68
N SER A 94 -31.88 2.04 28.68
CA SER A 94 -31.91 1.67 30.10
C SER A 94 -33.28 1.19 30.53
#